data_AF-A0A3C2APK6-F1
#
_entry.id   AF-A0A3C2APK6-F1
#
_cell.length_a   1.000
_cell.length_b   1.000
_cell.length_c   1.000
_cell.angle_alpha   90.00
_cell.angle_beta   90.00
_cell.angle_gamma   90.00
#
_symmetry.space_group_name_H-M   'P 1'
#
loop_
_entity.id
_entity.type
_entity.pdbx_description
1 polymer ?
#
loop_
_entity_poly.entity_id
_entity_poly.type
_entity_poly.pdbx_seq_one_letter_code
_entity_poly.pdbx_strand_id
1 'polypeptide(L)'
;MNSSVLLFFNFGGGEIIVVLLVVLLFFGSKKIPELARGLGRGMREFKDATSGVQREIEDSMKEVPKKTVPKATQHTESKPREEQPK
;
A
#
# COMPACT_ATOMS: atom_id res chain seq x y z
N MET A 1 -43.95 9.13 -9.49
CA MET A 1 -43.02 9.94 -8.68
C MET A 1 -42.12 8.99 -7.89
N ASN A 2 -40.80 9.10 -8.11
CA ASN A 2 -39.72 8.73 -7.18
C ASN A 2 -39.39 7.24 -6.91
N SER A 3 -39.93 6.28 -7.65
CA SER A 3 -39.56 4.86 -7.46
C SER A 3 -38.08 4.58 -7.73
N SER A 4 -37.47 5.27 -8.69
CA SER A 4 -36.04 5.12 -9.02
C SER A 4 -35.11 5.80 -8.01
N VAL A 5 -35.56 6.88 -7.34
CA VAL A 5 -34.80 7.51 -6.24
C VAL A 5 -34.83 6.63 -5.01
N LEU A 6 -35.95 5.94 -4.75
CA LEU A 6 -36.00 4.88 -3.74
C LEU A 6 -35.04 3.73 -4.11
N LEU A 7 -34.98 3.28 -5.36
CA LEU A 7 -34.06 2.21 -5.80
C LEU A 7 -32.57 2.63 -5.82
N PHE A 8 -32.24 3.89 -6.12
CA PHE A 8 -30.87 4.41 -6.02
C PHE A 8 -30.46 4.70 -4.57
N PHE A 9 -31.40 5.09 -3.69
CA PHE A 9 -31.19 5.02 -2.25
C PHE A 9 -31.06 3.57 -1.76
N ASN A 10 -31.69 2.60 -2.43
CA ASN A 10 -31.47 1.18 -2.15
C ASN A 10 -30.01 0.79 -2.48
N PHE A 11 -29.51 0.95 -3.72
CA PHE A 11 -28.28 0.25 -4.15
C PHE A 11 -26.91 0.87 -3.78
N GLY A 12 -26.86 1.93 -2.97
CA GLY A 12 -25.58 2.61 -2.69
C GLY A 12 -25.40 3.18 -1.29
N GLY A 13 -26.47 3.50 -0.57
CA GLY A 13 -26.37 4.12 0.76
C GLY A 13 -27.33 3.52 1.77
N GLY A 14 -28.59 3.28 1.37
CA GLY A 14 -29.61 2.69 2.22
C GLY A 14 -29.28 1.25 2.60
N GLU A 15 -28.87 0.42 1.66
CA GLU A 15 -28.46 -0.97 1.94
C GLU A 15 -27.30 -1.03 2.94
N ILE A 16 -26.27 -0.19 2.76
CA ILE A 16 -25.13 -0.11 3.67
C ILE A 16 -25.57 0.32 5.08
N ILE A 17 -26.49 1.29 5.18
CA ILE A 17 -27.05 1.73 6.46
C ILE A 17 -27.84 0.61 7.14
N VAL A 18 -28.63 -0.17 6.41
CA VAL A 18 -29.38 -1.32 6.95
C VAL A 18 -28.41 -2.40 7.44
N VAL A 19 -27.38 -2.74 6.67
CA VAL A 19 -26.35 -3.69 7.08
C VAL A 19 -25.62 -3.21 8.34
N LEU A 20 -25.24 -1.92 8.39
CA LEU A 20 -24.63 -1.32 9.56
C LEU A 20 -25.55 -1.37 10.78
N LEU A 21 -26.84 -1.09 10.63
CA LEU A 21 -27.82 -1.18 11.71
C LEU A 21 -27.95 -2.60 12.25
N VAL A 22 -28.01 -3.61 11.37
CA VAL A 22 -28.06 -5.02 11.77
C VAL A 22 -26.78 -5.39 12.54
N VAL A 23 -25.60 -5.04 12.02
CA VAL A 23 -24.32 -5.24 12.71
C VAL A 23 -24.30 -4.53 14.06
N LEU A 24 -24.80 -3.30 14.15
CA LEU A 24 -24.88 -2.56 15.40
C LEU A 24 -25.85 -3.18 16.40
N LEU A 25 -26.90 -3.88 15.95
CA LEU A 25 -27.84 -4.57 16.82
C LEU A 25 -27.23 -5.85 17.42
N PHE A 26 -26.49 -6.61 16.61
CA PHE A 26 -25.81 -7.84 17.05
C PHE A 26 -24.56 -7.56 17.89
N PHE A 27 -23.70 -6.64 17.44
CA PHE A 27 -22.41 -6.35 18.07
C PHE A 27 -22.47 -5.15 19.02
N GLY A 28 -23.46 -4.27 18.90
CA GLY A 28 -23.57 -3.05 19.71
C GLY A 28 -22.74 -1.87 19.17
N SER A 29 -23.18 -0.66 19.49
CA SER A 29 -22.50 0.59 19.06
C SER A 29 -21.11 0.79 19.66
N LYS A 30 -20.78 0.10 20.76
CA LYS A 30 -19.48 0.20 21.43
C LYS A 30 -18.42 -0.72 20.80
N LYS A 31 -18.79 -1.85 20.21
CA LYS A 31 -17.81 -2.85 19.74
C LYS A 31 -17.11 -2.44 18.45
N ILE A 32 -17.81 -1.83 17.51
CA ILE A 32 -17.20 -1.32 16.27
C ILE A 32 -16.07 -0.30 16.54
N PRO A 33 -16.27 0.79 17.33
CA PRO A 33 -15.20 1.73 17.62
C PRO A 33 -14.10 1.14 18.51
N GLU A 34 -14.44 0.21 19.42
CA GLU A 34 -13.45 -0.49 20.25
C GLU A 34 -12.51 -1.36 19.39
N LEU A 35 -13.05 -2.14 18.45
CA LEU A 35 -12.30 -2.94 17.49
C LEU A 35 -11.46 -2.07 16.56
N ALA A 36 -12.03 -0.98 16.02
CA ALA A 36 -11.31 -0.04 15.16
C ALA A 36 -10.11 0.60 15.89
N ARG A 37 -10.28 0.98 17.17
CA ARG A 37 -9.20 1.52 18.00
C ARG A 37 -8.13 0.48 18.32
N GLY A 38 -8.52 -0.77 18.56
CA GLY A 38 -7.59 -1.89 18.77
C GLY A 38 -6.77 -2.18 17.51
N LEU A 39 -7.44 -2.37 16.38
CA LEU A 39 -6.81 -2.62 15.08
C LEU A 39 -5.91 -1.45 14.66
N GLY A 40 -6.35 -0.21 14.87
CA GLY A 40 -5.56 0.99 14.54
C GLY A 40 -4.27 1.08 15.34
N ARG A 41 -4.31 0.74 16.64
CA ARG A 41 -3.10 0.65 17.48
C ARG A 41 -2.17 -0.46 17.02
N GLY A 42 -2.70 -1.67 16.81
CA GLY A 42 -1.90 -2.80 16.32
C GLY A 42 -1.26 -2.54 14.96
N MET A 43 -1.98 -1.92 14.02
CA MET A 43 -1.45 -1.54 12.71
C MET A 43 -0.33 -0.50 12.83
N ARG A 44 -0.45 0.45 13.76
CA ARG A 44 0.58 1.46 14.02
C ARG A 44 1.84 0.83 14.60
N GLU A 45 1.70 0.02 15.65
CA GLU A 45 2.82 -0.70 16.27
C GLU A 45 3.53 -1.63 15.28
N PHE A 46 2.76 -2.36 14.46
CA PHE A 46 3.29 -3.21 13.40
C PHE A 46 4.08 -2.42 12.36
N LYS A 47 3.55 -1.28 11.92
CA LYS A 47 4.24 -0.39 10.97
C LYS A 47 5.51 0.19 11.56
N ASP A 48 5.47 0.64 12.81
CA ASP A 48 6.61 1.23 13.51
C ASP A 48 7.73 0.18 13.66
N ALA A 49 7.40 -1.03 14.11
CA ALA A 49 8.35 -2.14 14.22
C ALA A 49 8.97 -2.52 12.86
N THR A 50 8.15 -2.67 11.83
CA THR A 50 8.62 -3.00 10.48
C THR A 50 9.54 -1.90 9.93
N SER A 51 9.20 -0.62 10.18
CA SER A 51 10.00 0.51 9.70
C SER A 51 11.35 0.63 10.41
N GLY A 52 11.42 0.30 11.70
CA GLY A 52 12.68 0.25 12.44
C GLY A 52 13.61 -0.83 11.88
N VAL A 53 13.10 -2.03 11.68
CA VAL A 53 13.85 -3.16 11.09
C VAL A 53 14.33 -2.81 9.67
N GLN A 54 13.48 -2.20 8.84
CA GLN A 54 13.86 -1.82 7.48
C GLN A 54 15.01 -0.80 7.45
N ARG A 55 15.02 0.17 8.38
CA ARG A 55 16.11 1.15 8.51
C ARG A 55 17.41 0.49 8.96
N GLU A 56 17.35 -0.39 9.96
CA GLU A 56 18.53 -1.10 10.47
C GLU A 56 19.18 -2.00 9.39
N ILE A 57 18.36 -2.64 8.56
CA ILE A 57 18.83 -3.41 7.41
C ILE A 57 19.47 -2.50 6.35
N GLU A 58 18.85 -1.35 6.03
CA GLU A 58 19.41 -0.39 5.07
C GLU A 58 20.74 0.21 5.54
N ASP A 59 20.84 0.56 6.83
CA ASP A 59 22.05 1.10 7.44
C ASP A 59 23.17 0.05 7.49
N SER A 60 22.85 -1.20 7.84
CA SER A 60 23.80 -2.33 7.82
C SER A 60 24.32 -2.64 6.40
N MET A 61 23.50 -2.45 5.37
CA MET A 61 23.92 -2.61 3.97
C MET A 61 24.77 -1.44 3.45
N LYS A 62 24.69 -0.26 4.08
CA LYS A 62 25.54 0.90 3.74
C LYS A 62 26.94 0.84 4.34
N GLU A 63 27.15 0.06 5.39
CA GLU A 63 28.46 -0.06 6.06
C GLU A 63 29.42 -1.10 5.43
N VAL A 64 29.05 -1.77 4.34
CA VAL A 64 30.03 -2.51 3.54
C VAL A 64 30.89 -1.48 2.79
N PRO A 65 32.18 -1.31 3.13
CA PRO A 65 33.02 -0.33 2.48
C PRO A 65 33.07 -0.67 1.00
N LYS A 66 32.63 0.28 0.18
CA LYS A 66 32.76 0.29 -1.28
C LYS A 66 34.25 0.41 -1.64
N LYS A 67 35.03 -0.63 -1.34
CA LYS A 67 36.42 -0.75 -1.75
C LYS A 67 36.43 -1.19 -3.21
N THR A 68 36.76 -0.23 -4.06
CA THR A 68 37.34 -0.42 -5.39
C THR A 68 36.40 -1.00 -6.45
N VAL A 69 35.66 -0.13 -7.13
CA VAL A 69 35.42 -0.30 -8.57
C VAL A 69 36.14 0.85 -9.27
N PRO A 70 37.28 0.59 -9.95
CA PRO A 70 38.01 1.62 -10.68
C PRO A 70 37.11 2.18 -11.78
N LYS A 71 36.84 3.47 -11.72
CA LYS A 71 36.25 4.24 -12.82
C LYS A 71 37.30 4.40 -13.91
N ALA A 72 37.51 3.33 -14.68
CA ALA A 72 38.28 3.36 -15.92
C ALA A 72 37.76 2.25 -16.83
N THR A 73 36.91 2.61 -17.79
CA THR A 73 36.92 2.17 -19.19
C THR A 73 35.70 2.81 -19.86
N GLN A 74 35.88 4.06 -20.29
CA GLN A 74 35.27 4.54 -21.51
C GLN A 74 36.09 3.90 -22.65
N HIS A 75 35.46 2.99 -23.39
CA HIS A 75 35.74 2.68 -24.79
C HIS A 75 34.33 2.65 -25.42
N THR A 76 33.97 3.65 -26.23
CA THR A 76 34.26 3.70 -27.66
C THR A 76 33.57 2.56 -28.39
N GLU A 77 32.47 2.94 -29.05
CA GLU A 77 32.14 2.51 -30.41
C GLU A 77 31.76 1.04 -30.66
N SER A 78 30.46 0.81 -30.81
CA SER A 78 29.93 -0.05 -31.87
C SER A 78 28.46 0.26 -32.11
N LYS A 79 28.19 1.29 -32.92
CA LYS A 79 26.94 1.38 -33.67
C LYS A 79 27.10 0.41 -34.84
N PRO A 80 26.38 -0.74 -34.90
CA PRO A 80 26.43 -1.56 -36.09
C PRO A 80 25.86 -0.74 -37.24
N ARG A 81 26.76 -0.40 -38.16
CA ARG A 81 26.43 0.02 -39.51
C ARG A 81 25.83 -1.22 -40.17
N GLU A 82 24.52 -1.40 -40.02
CA GLU A 82 23.75 -2.27 -40.90
C GLU A 82 23.53 -1.50 -42.20
N GLU A 83 24.61 -1.44 -42.96
CA GLU A 83 24.60 -1.27 -44.40
C GLU A 83 24.51 -2.67 -44.96
N GLN A 84 23.42 -3.00 -45.67
CA GLN A 84 23.47 -3.94 -46.79
C GLN A 84 22.18 -3.90 -47.62
N PRO A 85 22.20 -4.36 -48.88
CA PRO A 85 22.11 -3.47 -50.03
C PRO A 85 21.02 -3.89 -51.03
N LYS A 86 20.75 -2.97 -51.98
CA LYS A 86 20.06 -3.13 -53.27
C LYS A 86 18.59 -3.58 -53.25
#